data_AF-A0A7V9ZRG1-F1
#
_entry.id   AF-A0A7V9ZRG1-F1
#
_cell.length_a   1.000
_cell.length_b   1.000
_cell.length_c   1.000
_cell.angle_alpha   90.00
_cell.angle_beta   90.00
_cell.angle_gamma   90.00
#
_symmetry.space_group_name_H-M   'P 1'
#
loop_
_entity.id
_entity.type
_entity.pdbx_description
1 polymer ?
#
loop_
_entity_poly.entity_id
_entity_poly.type
_entity_poly.pdbx_seq_one_letter_code
_entity_poly.pdbx_strand_id
1 'polypeptide(L)'
;MRKLIIRSTLFSGLLLASLGITAQAQSTNPQGHIDPQERRELRADRREIRGDTREIRGDRQEIRSDRRDLKADVRDYRRDRRDGDSPAELRADRREIRADRRELRGDHREVRSDSRDRRLDVRDYRRDRRNARRD
;
A
#
# COMPACT_ATOMS: atom_id res chain seq x y z
N MET A 1 13.69 61.26 -59.43
CA MET A 1 14.71 62.07 -60.12
C MET A 1 16.08 61.39 -59.98
N ARG A 2 16.70 61.10 -61.13
CA ARG A 2 18.15 60.97 -61.45
C ARG A 2 19.03 60.10 -60.52
N LYS A 3 19.53 58.96 -61.05
CA LYS A 3 20.95 58.71 -61.46
C LYS A 3 21.93 58.74 -60.25
N LEU A 4 22.86 57.82 -60.02
CA LEU A 4 24.04 57.56 -60.85
C LEU A 4 25.10 56.72 -60.05
N ILE A 5 25.78 55.76 -60.70
CA ILE A 5 27.21 55.32 -60.61
C ILE A 5 27.80 54.69 -59.32
N ILE A 6 28.15 53.38 -59.27
CA ILE A 6 29.42 52.61 -59.54
C ILE A 6 30.65 52.89 -58.61
N ARG A 7 31.27 51.78 -58.15
CA ARG A 7 32.67 51.51 -57.67
C ARG A 7 32.87 51.72 -56.16
N SER A 8 33.62 50.94 -55.39
CA SER A 8 34.72 49.98 -55.64
C SER A 8 34.93 49.10 -54.40
N THR A 9 35.46 47.89 -54.61
CA THR A 9 36.38 47.12 -53.74
C THR A 9 36.46 47.46 -52.24
N LEU A 10 36.30 46.44 -51.38
CA LEU A 10 37.38 45.97 -50.49
C LEU A 10 36.96 44.67 -49.79
N PHE A 11 37.61 43.58 -50.19
CA PHE A 11 37.70 42.32 -49.45
C PHE A 11 38.45 42.58 -48.14
N SER A 12 37.83 42.32 -47.00
CA SER A 12 38.45 42.15 -45.67
C SER A 12 37.30 41.78 -44.71
N GLY A 13 36.99 40.51 -44.50
CA GLY A 13 37.69 39.70 -43.51
C GLY A 13 36.82 39.62 -42.25
N LEU A 14 35.97 38.59 -42.15
CA LEU A 14 35.52 38.10 -40.85
C LEU A 14 35.09 36.64 -40.96
N LEU A 15 35.91 35.80 -40.34
CA LEU A 15 35.79 34.36 -40.21
C LEU A 15 34.70 34.08 -39.15
N LEU A 16 33.44 34.00 -39.56
CA LEU A 16 32.35 33.56 -38.68
C LEU A 16 32.24 32.03 -38.76
N ALA A 17 33.01 31.37 -37.91
CA ALA A 17 32.79 29.99 -37.54
C ALA A 17 31.38 29.87 -36.96
N SER A 18 30.47 29.24 -37.71
CA SER A 18 29.15 28.87 -37.25
C SER A 18 29.27 27.81 -36.15
N LEU A 19 29.35 28.28 -34.91
CA LEU A 19 29.13 27.47 -33.71
C LEU A 19 27.71 26.91 -33.78
N GLY A 20 27.60 25.66 -34.25
CA GLY A 20 26.43 24.84 -34.02
C GLY A 20 26.25 24.69 -32.52
N ILE A 21 25.25 25.38 -31.95
CA ILE A 21 24.80 25.13 -30.59
C ILE A 21 24.09 23.78 -30.63
N THR A 22 24.84 22.68 -30.54
CA THR A 22 24.26 21.42 -30.09
C THR A 22 23.89 21.63 -28.64
N ALA A 23 22.60 21.88 -28.39
CA ALA A 23 22.02 21.83 -27.06
C ALA A 23 22.19 20.40 -26.55
N GLN A 24 23.33 20.11 -25.91
CA GLN A 24 23.50 18.91 -25.13
C GLN A 24 22.59 19.07 -23.92
N ALA A 25 21.40 18.49 -24.01
CA ALA A 25 20.56 18.23 -22.86
C ALA A 25 21.35 17.29 -21.95
N GLN A 26 22.06 17.88 -20.99
CA GLN A 26 22.65 17.13 -19.88
C GLN A 26 21.50 16.49 -19.14
N SER A 27 21.30 15.19 -19.38
CA SER A 27 20.46 14.36 -18.53
C SER A 27 21.17 14.25 -17.19
N THR A 28 20.93 15.23 -16.32
CA THR A 28 21.26 15.10 -14.90
C THR A 28 20.36 14.00 -14.39
N ASN A 29 20.92 12.81 -14.23
CA ASN A 29 20.28 11.72 -13.52
C ASN A 29 20.34 12.14 -12.04
N PRO A 30 19.25 12.63 -11.42
CA PRO A 30 19.31 13.01 -10.03
C PRO A 30 19.36 11.70 -9.26
N GLN A 31 20.56 11.31 -8.83
CA GLN A 31 20.70 10.28 -7.82
C GLN A 31 20.18 10.90 -6.53
N GLY A 32 18.87 10.79 -6.28
CA GLY A 32 18.23 11.26 -5.06
C GLY A 32 18.98 10.70 -3.85
N HIS A 33 19.54 11.60 -3.05
CA HIS A 33 20.37 11.26 -1.91
C HIS A 33 19.44 11.10 -0.70
N ILE A 34 18.91 9.89 -0.50
CA ILE A 34 18.10 9.59 0.69
C ILE A 34 18.95 9.81 1.94
N ASP A 35 18.51 10.72 2.82
CA ASP A 35 19.18 11.01 4.09
C ASP A 35 19.18 9.76 5.01
N PRO A 36 20.23 9.53 5.82
CA PRO A 36 20.25 8.41 6.76
C PRO A 36 19.04 8.32 7.69
N GLN A 37 18.46 9.45 8.09
CA GLN A 37 17.26 9.51 8.92
C GLN A 37 16.03 9.01 8.16
N GLU A 38 15.77 9.51 6.95
CA GLU A 38 14.66 9.04 6.10
C GLU A 38 14.79 7.54 5.80
N ARG A 39 16.02 7.07 5.57
CA ARG A 39 16.29 5.64 5.39
C ARG A 39 15.93 4.83 6.64
N ARG A 40 16.11 5.39 7.83
CA ARG A 40 15.76 4.75 9.10
C ARG A 40 14.25 4.69 9.27
N GLU A 41 13.54 5.79 8.97
CA GLU A 41 12.08 5.89 9.01
C GLU A 41 11.44 4.90 8.03
N LEU A 42 11.84 4.89 6.76
CA LEU A 42 11.37 3.93 5.76
C LEU A 42 11.65 2.46 6.15
N ARG A 43 12.68 2.20 6.96
CA ARG A 43 12.95 0.87 7.50
C ARG A 43 12.01 0.53 8.67
N ALA A 44 11.65 1.51 9.49
CA ALA A 44 10.70 1.37 10.59
C ALA A 44 9.29 1.08 10.04
N ASP A 45 8.78 1.89 9.12
CA ASP A 45 7.44 1.68 8.52
C ASP A 45 7.35 0.30 7.85
N ARG A 46 8.42 -0.11 7.17
CA ARG A 46 8.47 -1.44 6.55
C ARG A 46 8.42 -2.56 7.59
N ARG A 47 8.96 -2.36 8.80
CA ARG A 47 8.87 -3.34 9.89
C ARG A 47 7.47 -3.36 10.49
N GLU A 48 6.85 -2.20 10.70
CA GLU A 48 5.48 -2.05 11.19
C GLU A 48 4.48 -2.74 10.25
N ILE A 49 4.47 -2.38 8.95
CA ILE A 49 3.62 -3.01 7.93
C ILE A 49 3.78 -4.55 7.92
N ARG A 50 4.98 -5.06 8.18
CA ARG A 50 5.24 -6.50 8.29
C ARG A 50 4.68 -7.10 9.57
N GLY A 51 4.73 -6.36 10.69
CA GLY A 51 4.04 -6.66 11.94
C GLY A 51 2.55 -6.83 11.71
N ASP A 52 1.86 -5.80 11.22
CA ASP A 52 0.41 -5.85 10.99
C ASP A 52 0.03 -6.96 10.01
N THR A 53 0.87 -7.22 9.00
CA THR A 53 0.64 -8.34 8.08
C THR A 53 0.65 -9.70 8.79
N ARG A 54 1.49 -9.87 9.81
CA ARG A 54 1.58 -11.11 10.60
C ARG A 54 0.42 -11.21 11.58
N GLU A 55 0.08 -10.13 12.26
CA GLU A 55 -1.06 -10.07 13.20
C GLU A 55 -2.36 -10.41 12.48
N ILE A 56 -2.67 -9.70 11.39
CA ILE A 56 -3.85 -9.99 10.54
C ILE A 56 -3.87 -11.42 10.02
N ARG A 57 -2.71 -12.05 9.82
CA ARG A 57 -2.63 -13.46 9.43
C ARG A 57 -2.98 -14.38 10.61
N GLY A 58 -2.51 -14.07 11.81
CA GLY A 58 -2.86 -14.71 13.07
C GLY A 58 -4.36 -14.66 13.32
N ASP A 59 -4.97 -13.48 13.30
CA ASP A 59 -6.41 -13.31 13.54
C ASP A 59 -7.25 -14.10 12.52
N ARG A 60 -6.83 -14.10 11.25
CA ARG A 60 -7.48 -14.93 10.22
C ARG A 60 -7.35 -16.43 10.47
N GLN A 61 -6.31 -16.87 11.17
CA GLN A 61 -6.15 -18.27 11.55
C GLN A 61 -7.05 -18.61 12.74
N GLU A 62 -7.15 -17.72 13.72
CA GLU A 62 -8.05 -17.82 14.88
C GLU A 62 -9.51 -17.89 14.42
N ILE A 63 -9.96 -16.92 13.62
CA ILE A 63 -11.30 -16.92 12.99
C ILE A 63 -11.61 -18.23 12.25
N ARG A 64 -10.60 -18.87 11.64
CA ARG A 64 -10.79 -20.16 10.96
C ARG A 64 -10.96 -21.31 11.96
N SER A 65 -10.30 -21.24 13.11
CA SER A 65 -10.48 -22.16 14.23
C SER A 65 -11.89 -22.00 14.81
N ASP A 66 -12.28 -20.78 15.18
CA ASP A 66 -13.58 -20.54 15.83
C ASP A 66 -14.74 -20.91 14.90
N ARG A 67 -14.55 -20.71 13.59
CA ARG A 67 -15.53 -21.18 12.59
C ARG A 67 -15.64 -22.71 12.51
N ARG A 68 -14.54 -23.44 12.75
CA ARG A 68 -14.57 -24.91 12.84
C ARG A 68 -15.29 -25.36 14.11
N ASP A 69 -15.01 -24.69 15.23
CA ASP A 69 -15.61 -24.99 16.53
C ASP A 69 -17.12 -24.72 16.49
N LEU A 70 -17.54 -23.54 16.01
CA LEU A 70 -18.96 -23.22 15.74
C LEU A 70 -19.65 -24.25 14.83
N LYS A 71 -18.91 -24.86 13.88
CA LYS A 71 -19.47 -25.90 13.01
C LYS A 71 -19.63 -27.22 13.75
N ALA A 72 -18.76 -27.53 14.71
CA ALA A 72 -18.91 -28.65 15.62
C ALA A 72 -20.13 -28.43 16.53
N ASP A 73 -20.25 -27.27 17.17
CA ASP A 73 -21.37 -26.96 18.06
C ASP A 73 -22.72 -27.04 17.34
N VAL A 74 -22.79 -26.53 16.10
CA VAL A 74 -24.00 -26.65 15.27
C VAL A 74 -24.31 -28.11 14.91
N ARG A 75 -23.30 -28.99 14.81
CA ARG A 75 -23.50 -30.42 14.56
C ARG A 75 -24.02 -31.11 15.83
N ASP A 76 -23.46 -30.77 16.97
CA ASP A 76 -23.82 -31.38 18.25
C ASP A 76 -25.24 -30.95 18.64
N TYR A 77 -25.58 -29.66 18.54
CA TYR A 77 -26.97 -29.18 18.66
C TYR A 77 -27.98 -29.94 17.78
N ARG A 78 -27.58 -30.35 16.56
CA ARG A 78 -28.46 -31.13 15.65
C ARG A 78 -28.61 -32.58 16.11
N ARG A 79 -27.57 -33.14 16.72
CA ARG A 79 -27.59 -34.47 17.31
C ARG A 79 -28.45 -34.47 18.57
N ASP A 80 -28.23 -33.53 19.49
CA ASP A 80 -28.97 -33.39 20.74
C ASP A 80 -30.48 -33.22 20.46
N ARG A 81 -30.81 -32.41 19.44
CA ARG A 81 -32.19 -32.26 18.97
C ARG A 81 -32.78 -33.56 18.41
N ARG A 82 -31.98 -34.42 17.80
CA ARG A 82 -32.43 -35.73 17.27
C ARG A 82 -32.59 -36.74 18.40
N ASP A 83 -31.69 -36.71 19.38
CA ASP A 83 -31.62 -37.65 20.48
C ASP A 83 -32.68 -37.35 21.56
N GLY A 84 -33.28 -36.15 21.50
CA GLY A 84 -34.48 -35.81 22.25
C GLY A 84 -34.19 -35.00 23.52
N ASP A 85 -33.06 -34.30 23.55
CA ASP A 85 -32.64 -33.45 24.66
C ASP A 85 -33.69 -32.40 25.01
N SER A 86 -33.62 -31.93 26.26
CA SER A 86 -34.67 -31.09 26.81
C SER A 86 -34.74 -29.74 26.06
N PRO A 87 -35.94 -29.12 26.01
CA PRO A 87 -36.06 -27.77 25.45
C PRO A 87 -35.18 -26.72 26.15
N ALA A 88 -34.74 -26.98 27.38
CA ALA A 88 -33.86 -26.09 28.12
C ALA A 88 -32.42 -26.17 27.59
N GLU A 89 -31.89 -27.38 27.40
CA GLU A 89 -30.55 -27.64 26.84
C GLU A 89 -30.45 -27.06 25.43
N LEU A 90 -31.39 -27.43 24.54
CA LEU A 90 -31.41 -26.92 23.16
C LEU A 90 -31.54 -25.39 23.07
N ARG A 91 -32.08 -24.73 24.11
CA ARG A 91 -32.12 -23.26 24.19
C ARG A 91 -30.78 -22.69 24.63
N ALA A 92 -30.04 -23.38 25.50
CA ALA A 92 -28.70 -22.99 25.92
C ALA A 92 -27.73 -23.05 24.73
N ASP A 93 -27.64 -24.19 24.03
CA ASP A 93 -26.73 -24.34 22.87
C ASP A 93 -27.04 -23.31 21.79
N ARG A 94 -28.33 -23.04 21.55
CA ARG A 94 -28.74 -22.02 20.57
C ARG A 94 -28.31 -20.62 20.99
N ARG A 95 -28.21 -20.32 22.29
CA ARG A 95 -27.69 -19.03 22.78
C ARG A 95 -26.19 -18.96 22.60
N GLU A 96 -25.46 -20.02 22.91
CA GLU A 96 -24.00 -20.13 22.73
C GLU A 96 -23.62 -19.98 21.26
N ILE A 97 -24.19 -20.80 20.36
CA ILE A 97 -24.01 -20.69 18.90
C ILE A 97 -24.30 -19.27 18.37
N ARG A 98 -25.24 -18.55 18.99
CA ARG A 98 -25.54 -17.15 18.61
C ARG A 98 -24.49 -16.18 19.12
N ALA A 99 -23.95 -16.40 20.32
CA ALA A 99 -22.86 -15.62 20.88
C ALA A 99 -21.60 -15.78 20.03
N ASP A 100 -21.18 -17.00 19.70
CA ASP A 100 -19.97 -17.25 18.90
C ASP A 100 -20.11 -16.65 17.50
N ARG A 101 -21.30 -16.71 16.90
CA ARG A 101 -21.58 -16.03 15.62
C ARG A 101 -21.46 -14.51 15.71
N ARG A 102 -21.75 -13.93 16.87
CA ARG A 102 -21.63 -12.48 17.08
C ARG A 102 -20.17 -12.09 17.28
N GLU A 103 -19.41 -12.89 18.03
CA GLU A 103 -17.97 -12.74 18.23
C GLU A 103 -17.22 -12.84 16.89
N LEU A 104 -17.42 -13.92 16.13
CA LEU A 104 -16.85 -14.08 14.78
C LEU A 104 -17.14 -12.90 13.83
N ARG A 105 -18.31 -12.26 13.99
CA ARG A 105 -18.64 -11.05 13.22
C ARG A 105 -17.86 -9.82 13.69
N GLY A 106 -17.57 -9.73 14.99
CA GLY A 106 -16.66 -8.76 15.60
C GLY A 106 -15.25 -8.92 15.03
N ASP A 107 -14.68 -10.11 15.14
CA ASP A 107 -13.31 -10.40 14.68
C ASP A 107 -13.14 -10.09 13.18
N HIS A 108 -14.14 -10.45 12.38
CA HIS A 108 -14.15 -10.10 10.95
C HIS A 108 -14.16 -8.60 10.68
N ARG A 109 -14.76 -7.78 11.56
CA ARG A 109 -14.74 -6.31 11.45
C ARG A 109 -13.38 -5.77 11.86
N GLU A 110 -12.79 -6.29 12.93
CA GLU A 110 -11.47 -5.90 13.42
C GLU A 110 -10.41 -6.15 12.36
N VAL A 111 -10.31 -7.40 11.87
CA VAL A 111 -9.41 -7.78 10.77
C VAL A 111 -9.61 -6.92 9.52
N ARG A 112 -10.84 -6.46 9.26
CA ARG A 112 -11.14 -5.56 8.14
C ARG A 112 -10.62 -4.14 8.40
N SER A 113 -10.72 -3.64 9.63
CA SER A 113 -10.13 -2.38 10.07
C SER A 113 -8.61 -2.42 9.95
N ASP A 114 -7.96 -3.42 10.53
CA ASP A 114 -6.50 -3.54 10.49
C ASP A 114 -6.01 -3.71 9.04
N SER A 115 -6.78 -4.44 8.22
CA SER A 115 -6.50 -4.56 6.79
C SER A 115 -6.70 -3.25 6.01
N ARG A 116 -7.43 -2.27 6.56
CA ARG A 116 -7.58 -0.93 5.99
C ARG A 116 -6.42 -0.05 6.44
N ASP A 117 -6.09 -0.08 7.71
CA ASP A 117 -5.03 0.74 8.31
C ASP A 117 -3.68 0.37 7.70
N ARG A 118 -3.34 -0.92 7.66
CA ARG A 118 -2.16 -1.42 6.95
C ARG A 118 -2.08 -0.97 5.47
N ARG A 119 -3.23 -0.80 4.79
CA ARG A 119 -3.22 -0.31 3.40
C ARG A 119 -2.90 1.17 3.32
N LEU A 120 -3.33 1.96 4.31
CA LEU A 120 -2.95 3.37 4.44
C LEU A 120 -1.45 3.47 4.71
N ASP A 121 -0.92 2.67 5.64
CA ASP A 121 0.52 2.68 5.96
C ASP A 121 1.36 2.29 4.75
N VAL A 122 0.93 1.27 4.00
CA VAL A 122 1.59 0.90 2.73
C VAL A 122 1.53 2.03 1.70
N ARG A 123 0.43 2.79 1.63
CA ARG A 123 0.30 3.92 0.70
C ARG A 123 1.22 5.06 1.10
N ASP A 124 1.30 5.34 2.39
CA ASP A 124 2.07 6.46 2.94
C ASP A 124 3.57 6.13 2.85
N TYR A 125 3.99 4.91 3.23
CA TYR A 125 5.33 4.38 2.94
C TYR A 125 5.75 4.52 1.47
N ARG A 126 4.84 4.24 0.52
CA ARG A 126 5.13 4.39 -0.92
C ARG A 126 5.29 5.85 -1.34
N ARG A 127 4.57 6.76 -0.70
CA ARG A 127 4.68 8.21 -0.91
C ARG A 127 6.00 8.71 -0.37
N ASP A 128 6.35 8.35 0.86
CA ASP A 128 7.58 8.81 1.51
C ASP A 128 8.81 8.29 0.78
N ARG A 129 8.79 7.01 0.38
CA ARG A 129 9.84 6.43 -0.48
C ARG A 129 9.97 7.12 -1.84
N ARG A 130 8.91 7.74 -2.36
CA ARG A 130 8.95 8.49 -3.63
C ARG A 130 9.54 9.88 -3.39
N ASN A 131 9.16 10.54 -2.30
CA ASN A 131 9.63 11.87 -1.95
C ASN A 131 11.12 11.86 -1.63
N ALA A 132 11.57 10.92 -0.79
CA ALA A 132 12.99 10.73 -0.45
C ALA A 132 13.91 10.42 -1.66
N ARG A 133 13.35 10.07 -2.83
CA ARG A 133 14.10 9.87 -4.08
C ARG A 133 14.13 11.09 -4.98
N ARG A 134 13.26 12.06 -4.73
CA ARG A 134 13.11 13.30 -5.51
C ARG A 134 13.94 14.43 -4.93
N ASP A 135 14.14 14.40 -3.61
CA ASP A 135 15.04 15.28 -2.86
C ASP A 135 16.49 14.77 -2.96
#